data_AF-A0A972P847-F1
#
_entry.id   AF-A0A972P847-F1
#
_cell.length_a   1.000
_cell.length_b   1.000
_cell.length_c   1.000
_cell.angle_alpha   90.00
_cell.angle_beta   90.00
_cell.angle_gamma   90.00
#
_symmetry.space_group_name_H-M   'P 1'
#
loop_
_entity.id
_entity.type
_entity.pdbx_description
1 polymer ?
#
loop_
_entity_poly.entity_id
_entity_poly.type
_entity_poly.pdbx_seq_one_letter_code
_entity_poly.pdbx_strand_id
1 'polypeptide(L)'
;MRRERILVIAAAAALVFLVIAAQAIGAMNILLEDGRVISVQVNKNEIMGIVFDKSPDELSGRFPTPAPQPALSSGVPVTLYWHMADDADVYLNGVPLRKYEPSFRTRGDEAPHPAFSVSATIRNGDVFTVGGRRGGSYGFMLIAVDGSGRIVFRTNQQSWRTYRPGERSDWYLPAVAAASPQGPVTVQSDPWYPQKELNRKFGNQALSVWASPNDRFAFLTATVVLQ
;
A
#
# COMPACT_ATOMS: atom_id res chain seq x y z
N MET A 1 -20.88 15.09 41.61
CA MET A 1 -21.24 15.98 40.47
C MET A 1 -20.06 16.52 39.62
N ARG A 2 -18.80 16.03 39.73
CA ARG A 2 -17.65 16.56 38.96
C ARG A 2 -16.93 15.59 38.02
N ARG A 3 -17.13 14.26 38.12
CA ARG A 3 -16.44 13.27 37.27
C ARG A 3 -17.11 13.05 35.91
N GLU A 4 -18.43 13.09 35.84
CA GLU A 4 -19.20 12.83 34.62
C GLU A 4 -18.99 13.91 33.55
N ARG A 5 -18.85 15.18 33.96
CA ARG A 5 -18.60 16.29 33.02
C ARG A 5 -17.21 16.23 32.36
N ILE A 6 -16.21 15.67 33.05
CA ILE A 6 -14.84 15.54 32.52
C ILE A 6 -14.78 14.43 31.45
N LEU A 7 -15.53 13.33 31.66
CA LEU A 7 -15.65 12.24 30.69
C LEU A 7 -16.36 12.68 29.40
N VAL A 8 -17.43 13.48 29.53
CA VAL A 8 -18.17 14.00 28.37
C VAL A 8 -17.32 14.97 27.55
N ILE A 9 -16.51 15.81 28.19
CA ILE A 9 -15.61 16.75 27.49
C ILE A 9 -14.46 16.00 26.80
N ALA A 10 -13.92 14.95 27.42
CA ALA A 10 -12.88 14.11 26.82
C ALA A 10 -13.41 13.31 25.61
N ALA A 11 -14.63 12.77 25.69
CA ALA A 11 -15.29 12.08 24.58
C ALA A 11 -15.62 13.03 23.41
N ALA A 12 -16.07 14.24 23.70
CA ALA A 12 -16.32 15.26 22.67
C ALA A 12 -15.03 15.72 21.98
N ALA A 13 -13.93 15.89 22.72
CA ALA A 13 -12.64 16.23 22.14
C ALA A 13 -12.06 15.12 21.26
N ALA A 14 -12.23 13.85 21.67
CA ALA A 14 -11.83 12.69 20.85
C ALA A 14 -12.67 12.59 19.56
N LEU A 15 -13.96 12.91 19.63
CA LEU A 15 -14.85 12.93 18.46
C LEU A 15 -14.51 14.07 17.49
N VAL A 16 -14.19 15.27 18.00
CA VAL A 16 -13.73 16.39 17.16
C VAL A 16 -12.38 16.08 16.50
N PHE A 17 -11.46 15.40 17.21
CA PHE A 17 -10.21 14.94 16.60
C PHE A 17 -10.43 13.87 15.52
N LEU A 18 -11.39 12.95 15.71
CA LEU A 18 -11.79 11.97 14.71
C LEU A 18 -12.45 12.62 13.48
N VAL A 19 -13.24 13.67 13.67
CA VAL A 19 -13.89 14.42 12.57
C VAL A 19 -12.87 15.24 11.79
N ILE A 20 -11.87 15.84 12.45
CA ILE A 20 -10.77 16.54 11.75
C ILE A 20 -9.87 15.55 11.01
N ALA A 21 -9.61 14.36 11.57
CA ALA A 21 -8.87 13.30 10.89
C ALA A 21 -9.67 12.72 9.69
N ALA A 22 -11.00 12.71 9.76
CA ALA A 22 -11.87 12.26 8.67
C ALA A 22 -11.94 13.24 7.49
N GLN A 23 -11.56 14.51 7.64
CA GLN A 23 -11.56 15.46 6.51
C GLN A 23 -10.46 15.18 5.46
N ALA A 24 -9.52 14.27 5.76
CA ALA A 24 -8.48 13.86 4.83
C ALA A 24 -8.84 12.60 4.01
N ILE A 25 -9.92 11.89 4.34
CA ILE A 25 -10.23 10.57 3.79
C ILE A 25 -11.67 10.59 3.27
N GLY A 26 -11.84 10.41 1.96
CA GLY A 26 -13.15 10.47 1.28
C GLY A 26 -14.19 9.41 1.69
N ALA A 27 -14.00 8.73 2.82
CA ALA A 27 -14.99 7.91 3.50
C ALA A 27 -14.61 7.77 4.99
N MET A 28 -15.61 7.85 5.87
CA MET A 28 -15.47 7.53 7.28
C MET A 28 -15.97 6.11 7.53
N ASN A 29 -15.11 5.25 8.08
CA ASN A 29 -15.49 3.88 8.46
C ASN A 29 -15.78 3.84 9.96
N ILE A 30 -17.00 3.46 10.32
CA ILE A 30 -17.41 3.23 11.71
C ILE A 30 -17.43 1.73 11.94
N LEU A 31 -16.60 1.25 12.86
CA LEU A 31 -16.64 -0.12 13.36
C LEU A 31 -17.64 -0.18 14.53
N LEU A 32 -18.69 -0.98 14.37
CA LEU A 32 -19.66 -1.25 15.41
C LEU A 32 -19.16 -2.36 16.35
N GLU A 33 -19.69 -2.40 17.57
CA GLU A 33 -19.30 -3.39 18.60
C GLU A 33 -19.58 -4.85 18.17
N ASP A 34 -20.48 -5.04 17.21
CA ASP A 34 -20.79 -6.35 16.61
C ASP A 34 -19.86 -6.73 15.45
N GLY A 35 -18.82 -5.94 15.20
CA GLY A 35 -17.80 -6.19 14.17
C GLY A 35 -18.20 -5.76 12.76
N ARG A 36 -19.38 -5.16 12.57
CA ARG A 36 -19.79 -4.60 11.27
C ARG A 36 -19.12 -3.25 11.03
N VAL A 37 -18.77 -3.00 9.77
CA VAL A 37 -18.21 -1.71 9.33
C VAL A 37 -19.24 -0.99 8.47
N ILE A 38 -19.59 0.23 8.87
CA ILE A 38 -20.39 1.14 8.05
C ILE A 38 -19.45 2.17 7.43
N SER A 39 -19.40 2.20 6.10
CA SER A 39 -18.66 3.21 5.34
C SER A 39 -19.60 4.35 4.95
N VAL A 40 -19.39 5.53 5.53
CA VAL A 40 -20.12 6.75 5.16
C VAL A 40 -19.25 7.55 4.19
N GLN A 41 -19.75 7.75 2.96
CA GLN A 41 -19.13 8.66 1.99
C GLN A 41 -19.29 10.10 2.48
N VAL A 42 -18.18 10.77 2.77
CA VAL A 42 -18.20 12.19 3.17
C VAL A 42 -17.74 13.00 1.96
N ASN A 43 -18.68 13.70 1.32
CA ASN A 43 -18.38 14.50 0.15
C ASN A 43 -17.83 15.87 0.58
N LYS A 44 -16.76 16.34 -0.06
CA LYS A 44 -15.92 17.47 0.43
C LYS A 44 -16.60 18.84 0.52
N ASN A 45 -17.85 18.99 0.07
CA ASN A 45 -18.55 20.29 0.00
C ASN A 45 -19.86 20.38 0.82
N GLU A 46 -20.21 19.38 1.63
CA GLU A 46 -21.43 19.41 2.45
C GLU A 46 -21.11 19.08 3.91
N ILE A 47 -20.58 20.05 4.65
CA ILE A 47 -20.70 20.04 6.12
C ILE A 47 -21.58 21.22 6.50
N MET A 48 -22.85 21.11 6.16
CA MET A 48 -23.93 21.79 6.88
C MET A 48 -24.40 20.82 7.96
N GLY A 49 -24.57 21.34 9.18
CA GLY A 49 -24.61 20.57 10.43
C GLY A 49 -25.44 19.29 10.39
N ILE A 50 -24.95 18.28 11.13
CA ILE A 50 -25.73 17.09 11.45
C ILE A 50 -26.90 17.54 12.33
N VAL A 51 -28.05 17.82 11.71
CA VAL A 51 -29.33 18.00 12.40
C VAL A 51 -30.02 16.64 12.34
N PHE A 52 -30.14 15.99 13.50
CA PHE A 52 -31.01 14.83 13.64
C PHE A 52 -32.45 15.33 13.77
N ASP A 53 -33.16 15.44 12.66
CA ASP A 53 -34.55 15.93 12.66
C ASP A 53 -35.58 14.85 13.04
N LYS A 54 -35.12 13.64 13.37
CA LYS A 54 -35.97 12.47 13.67
C LYS A 54 -35.41 11.59 14.77
N SER A 55 -36.27 11.13 15.66
CA SER A 55 -35.89 10.26 16.78
C SER A 55 -35.50 8.86 16.29
N PRO A 56 -34.69 8.11 17.07
CA PRO A 56 -34.16 6.79 16.68
C PRO A 56 -35.23 5.76 16.27
N ASP A 57 -36.47 5.94 16.72
CA ASP A 57 -37.56 5.01 16.48
C ASP A 57 -38.13 5.08 15.04
N GLU A 58 -37.94 6.20 14.33
CA GLU A 58 -38.44 6.38 12.96
C GLU A 58 -37.56 5.72 11.88
N LEU A 59 -36.35 5.24 12.22
CA LEU A 59 -35.41 4.59 11.29
C LEU A 59 -35.65 3.07 11.13
N SER A 60 -36.62 2.50 11.84
CA SER A 60 -36.88 1.05 11.85
C SER A 60 -37.82 0.55 10.72
N GLY A 61 -38.23 1.42 9.80
CA GLY A 61 -39.21 1.09 8.75
C GLY A 61 -38.64 1.15 7.33
N ARG A 62 -38.46 -0.01 6.71
CA ARG A 62 -38.19 -0.25 5.27
C ARG A 62 -36.82 0.21 4.74
N PHE A 63 -35.82 -0.65 4.88
CA PHE A 63 -34.72 -0.69 3.91
C PHE A 63 -35.19 -1.47 2.67
N PRO A 64 -35.17 -0.87 1.45
CA PRO A 64 -35.22 -1.67 0.24
C PRO A 64 -34.01 -2.61 0.24
N THR A 65 -34.24 -3.87 -0.14
CA THR A 65 -33.19 -4.89 -0.24
C THR A 65 -31.99 -4.31 -0.98
N PRO A 66 -30.77 -4.32 -0.41
CA PRO A 66 -29.61 -3.80 -1.12
C PRO A 66 -29.46 -4.58 -2.43
N ALA A 67 -29.38 -3.85 -3.55
CA ALA A 67 -28.86 -4.44 -4.78
C ALA A 67 -27.53 -5.16 -4.45
N PRO A 68 -27.21 -6.31 -5.07
CA PRO A 68 -25.98 -7.04 -4.76
C PRO A 68 -24.80 -6.08 -4.89
N GLN A 69 -24.25 -5.67 -3.74
CA GLN A 69 -23.00 -4.95 -3.72
C GLN A 69 -21.95 -5.90 -4.31
N PRO A 70 -21.08 -5.46 -5.23
CA PRO A 70 -19.98 -6.28 -5.68
C PRO A 70 -19.24 -6.76 -4.45
N ALA A 71 -19.15 -8.08 -4.25
CA ALA A 71 -18.43 -8.65 -3.13
C ALA A 71 -17.03 -8.02 -3.11
N LEU A 72 -16.67 -7.38 -1.98
CA LEU A 72 -15.29 -6.98 -1.71
C LEU A 72 -14.45 -8.23 -1.93
N SER A 73 -13.69 -8.27 -3.02
CA SER A 73 -13.00 -9.49 -3.40
C SER A 73 -12.09 -9.92 -2.24
N SER A 74 -12.30 -11.14 -1.75
CA SER A 74 -11.36 -11.77 -0.84
C SER A 74 -10.00 -11.72 -1.53
N GLY A 75 -9.02 -11.03 -0.93
CA GLY A 75 -7.70 -10.87 -1.55
C GLY A 75 -7.05 -12.21 -1.84
N VAL A 76 -6.05 -12.20 -2.72
CA VAL A 76 -5.32 -13.41 -3.11
C VAL A 76 -4.18 -13.63 -2.11
N PRO A 77 -4.15 -14.76 -1.38
CA PRO A 77 -3.00 -15.12 -0.57
C PRO A 77 -1.82 -15.45 -1.50
N VAL A 78 -0.68 -14.83 -1.22
CA VAL A 78 0.53 -14.95 -2.04
C VAL A 78 1.77 -15.14 -1.17
N THR A 79 2.81 -15.71 -1.78
CA THR A 79 4.19 -15.50 -1.35
C THR A 79 4.79 -14.43 -2.24
N LEU A 80 5.24 -13.33 -1.63
CA LEU A 80 6.01 -12.30 -2.29
C LEU A 80 7.48 -12.70 -2.24
N TYR A 81 8.15 -12.65 -3.38
CA TYR A 81 9.60 -12.77 -3.51
C TYR A 81 10.15 -11.46 -4.05
N TRP A 82 11.23 -10.96 -3.47
CA TRP A 82 11.91 -9.78 -4.02
C TRP A 82 13.40 -9.81 -3.77
N HIS A 83 14.11 -9.03 -4.58
CA HIS A 83 15.53 -8.78 -4.40
C HIS A 83 15.90 -7.46 -5.06
N MET A 84 16.98 -6.85 -4.58
CA MET A 84 17.52 -5.58 -5.04
C MET A 84 19.02 -5.73 -5.28
N ALA A 85 19.54 -5.12 -6.34
CA ALA A 85 20.96 -5.25 -6.69
C ALA A 85 21.94 -4.55 -5.74
N ASP A 86 21.46 -3.95 -4.66
CA ASP A 86 22.27 -3.44 -3.55
C ASP A 86 21.42 -3.41 -2.30
N ASP A 87 20.42 -2.52 -2.19
CA ASP A 87 19.51 -2.58 -1.02
C ASP A 87 18.14 -1.91 -1.24
N ALA A 88 17.08 -2.44 -0.63
CA ALA A 88 15.73 -1.90 -0.71
C ALA A 88 14.89 -2.07 0.57
N ASP A 89 14.13 -1.02 0.87
CA ASP A 89 13.00 -1.06 1.81
C ASP A 89 11.70 -1.17 1.00
N VAL A 90 10.89 -2.21 1.26
CA VAL A 90 9.69 -2.56 0.48
C VAL A 90 8.47 -2.55 1.39
N TYR A 91 7.44 -1.83 0.97
CA TYR A 91 6.19 -1.70 1.72
C TYR A 91 5.01 -2.06 0.84
N LEU A 92 4.00 -2.67 1.47
CA LEU A 92 2.68 -2.92 0.90
C LEU A 92 1.67 -2.10 1.70
N ASN A 93 0.98 -1.16 1.04
CA ASN A 93 0.04 -0.23 1.68
C ASN A 93 0.63 0.52 2.89
N GLY A 94 1.93 0.87 2.82
CA GLY A 94 2.65 1.53 3.92
C GLY A 94 3.09 0.60 5.06
N VAL A 95 2.82 -0.71 4.98
CA VAL A 95 3.31 -1.71 5.95
C VAL A 95 4.61 -2.34 5.41
N PRO A 96 5.70 -2.35 6.19
CA PRO A 96 6.96 -2.92 5.75
C PRO A 96 6.88 -4.44 5.62
N LEU A 97 7.45 -5.01 4.55
CA LEU A 97 7.46 -6.46 4.32
C LEU A 97 8.44 -7.22 5.22
N ARG A 98 9.40 -6.52 5.83
CA ARG A 98 10.28 -7.02 6.89
C ARG A 98 10.81 -5.85 7.73
N LYS A 99 11.56 -6.13 8.79
CA LYS A 99 12.27 -5.06 9.51
C LYS A 99 13.35 -4.46 8.62
N TYR A 100 13.32 -3.13 8.46
CA TYR A 100 14.32 -2.36 7.72
C TYR A 100 15.07 -1.46 8.68
N GLU A 101 16.22 -1.92 9.16
CA GLU A 101 17.07 -1.11 10.03
C GLU A 101 18.55 -1.49 9.89
N PRO A 102 19.44 -0.54 9.57
CA PRO A 102 19.15 0.85 9.19
C PRO A 102 18.43 0.94 7.83
N SER A 103 18.02 2.14 7.40
CA SER A 103 17.34 2.34 6.10
C SER A 103 18.20 1.87 4.91
N PHE A 104 17.57 1.53 3.78
CA PHE A 104 18.23 1.22 2.49
C PHE A 104 19.33 2.23 2.07
N ARG A 105 19.26 3.45 2.59
CA ARG A 105 20.24 4.50 2.31
C ARG A 105 21.64 4.19 2.83
N THR A 106 21.71 3.51 3.97
CA THR A 106 22.95 3.33 4.74
C THR A 106 23.18 1.88 5.18
N ARG A 107 22.16 1.03 5.09
CA ARG A 107 22.32 -0.41 5.33
C ARG A 107 23.24 -1.02 4.29
N GLY A 108 23.97 -2.06 4.72
CA GLY A 108 25.00 -2.73 3.93
C GLY A 108 24.43 -3.33 2.63
N ASP A 109 25.33 -3.63 1.71
CA ASP A 109 24.99 -4.29 0.44
C ASP A 109 24.37 -5.67 0.69
N GLU A 110 23.10 -5.83 0.29
CA GLU A 110 22.35 -7.09 0.35
C GLU A 110 22.31 -7.81 -0.99
N ALA A 111 22.93 -7.26 -2.04
CA ALA A 111 23.01 -7.87 -3.35
C ALA A 111 23.49 -9.34 -3.29
N PRO A 112 24.53 -9.71 -2.51
CA PRO A 112 25.02 -11.08 -2.46
C PRO A 112 24.06 -12.09 -1.80
N HIS A 113 23.01 -11.61 -1.11
CA HIS A 113 22.07 -12.48 -0.40
C HIS A 113 21.00 -13.06 -1.32
N PRO A 114 20.46 -14.26 -1.02
CA PRO A 114 19.31 -14.81 -1.74
C PRO A 114 18.11 -13.86 -1.74
N ALA A 115 17.17 -14.09 -2.67
CA ALA A 115 15.92 -13.35 -2.67
C ALA A 115 15.16 -13.49 -1.34
N PHE A 116 14.64 -12.37 -0.86
CA PHE A 116 13.77 -12.35 0.31
C PHE A 116 12.39 -12.89 -0.05
N SER A 117 11.67 -13.38 0.95
CA SER A 117 10.27 -13.77 0.78
C SER A 117 9.43 -13.51 2.02
N VAL A 118 8.13 -13.26 1.80
CA VAL A 118 7.14 -13.12 2.88
C VAL A 118 5.76 -13.55 2.37
N SER A 119 4.95 -14.12 3.26
CA SER A 119 3.53 -14.37 2.96
C SER A 119 2.72 -13.09 3.12
N ALA A 120 1.80 -12.83 2.20
CA ALA A 120 0.92 -11.67 2.20
C ALA A 120 -0.45 -12.02 1.60
N THR A 121 -1.41 -11.11 1.71
CA THR A 121 -2.66 -11.14 0.93
C THR A 121 -2.73 -9.85 0.14
N ILE A 122 -2.83 -9.96 -1.19
CA ILE A 122 -2.89 -8.79 -2.08
C ILE A 122 -4.25 -8.68 -2.78
N ARG A 123 -4.67 -7.45 -3.05
CA ARG A 123 -5.94 -7.09 -3.70
C ARG A 123 -5.68 -6.14 -4.86
N ASN A 124 -6.62 -6.09 -5.81
CA ASN A 124 -6.64 -5.02 -6.80
C ASN A 124 -6.69 -3.66 -6.09
N GLY A 125 -5.82 -2.73 -6.50
CA GLY A 125 -5.71 -1.41 -5.89
C GLY A 125 -4.72 -1.31 -4.72
N ASP A 126 -4.18 -2.43 -4.21
CA ASP A 126 -3.07 -2.38 -3.26
C ASP A 126 -1.85 -1.68 -3.88
N VAL A 127 -1.07 -0.98 -3.07
CA VAL A 127 0.07 -0.19 -3.53
C VAL A 127 1.36 -0.70 -2.92
N PHE A 128 2.31 -1.02 -3.79
CA PHE A 128 3.70 -1.19 -3.41
C PHE A 128 4.42 0.15 -3.46
N THR A 129 5.27 0.39 -2.47
CA THR A 129 6.28 1.46 -2.48
C THR A 129 7.63 0.88 -2.10
N VAL A 130 8.66 1.27 -2.85
CA VAL A 130 10.03 0.82 -2.65
C VAL A 130 10.94 2.02 -2.61
N GLY A 131 11.81 2.08 -1.61
CA GLY A 131 12.97 2.95 -1.58
C GLY A 131 14.20 2.08 -1.76
N GLY A 132 15.02 2.37 -2.76
CA GLY A 132 16.17 1.53 -3.08
C GLY A 132 17.46 2.31 -3.30
N ARG A 133 18.56 1.60 -3.11
CA ARG A 133 19.93 1.99 -3.46
C ARG A 133 20.46 0.96 -4.45
N ARG A 134 21.14 1.41 -5.51
CA ARG A 134 21.69 0.56 -6.57
C ARG A 134 23.22 0.59 -6.62
N GLY A 135 23.82 -0.59 -6.76
CA GLY A 135 25.27 -0.82 -6.88
C GLY A 135 25.80 -1.03 -8.30
N GLY A 136 24.93 -1.02 -9.33
CA GLY A 136 25.34 -0.95 -10.75
C GLY A 136 24.88 -2.10 -11.63
N SER A 137 24.53 -3.26 -11.07
CA SER A 137 24.28 -4.47 -11.86
C SER A 137 22.85 -4.57 -12.41
N TYR A 138 21.83 -4.03 -11.72
CA TYR A 138 20.52 -3.47 -12.20
C TYR A 138 19.66 -3.05 -10.97
N GLY A 139 18.34 -2.89 -11.01
CA GLY A 139 17.52 -2.41 -9.87
C GLY A 139 16.77 -3.47 -9.05
N PHE A 140 15.44 -3.29 -8.97
CA PHE A 140 14.54 -4.02 -8.07
C PHE A 140 13.72 -5.07 -8.84
N MET A 141 13.47 -6.22 -8.24
CA MET A 141 12.59 -7.25 -8.80
C MET A 141 11.64 -7.76 -7.71
N LEU A 142 10.36 -7.89 -8.04
CA LEU A 142 9.35 -8.50 -7.16
C LEU A 142 8.43 -9.42 -7.97
N ILE A 143 8.10 -10.57 -7.39
CA ILE A 143 7.19 -11.58 -7.93
C ILE A 143 6.23 -12.00 -6.83
N ALA A 144 4.93 -11.87 -7.06
CA ALA A 144 3.88 -12.37 -6.19
C ALA A 144 3.30 -13.66 -6.77
N VAL A 145 3.37 -14.74 -6.01
CA VAL A 145 2.98 -16.09 -6.43
C VAL A 145 1.85 -16.61 -5.55
N ASP A 146 0.74 -17.03 -6.14
CA ASP A 146 -0.38 -17.61 -5.39
C ASP A 146 -0.11 -19.04 -4.90
N GLY A 147 -1.03 -19.61 -4.11
CA GLY A 147 -0.89 -20.96 -3.57
C GLY A 147 -0.83 -22.09 -4.61
N SER A 148 -1.18 -21.81 -5.88
CA SER A 148 -1.05 -22.75 -6.99
C SER A 148 0.29 -22.65 -7.73
N GLY A 149 1.15 -21.70 -7.35
CA GLY A 149 2.42 -21.44 -8.02
C GLY A 149 2.33 -20.47 -9.21
N ARG A 150 1.16 -19.85 -9.43
CA ARG A 150 0.96 -18.88 -10.52
C ARG A 150 1.39 -17.49 -10.10
N ILE A 151 2.07 -16.78 -10.99
CA ILE A 151 2.40 -15.37 -10.80
C ILE A 151 1.15 -14.52 -11.00
N VAL A 152 0.72 -13.82 -9.96
CA VAL A 152 -0.46 -12.94 -10.00
C VAL A 152 -0.11 -11.45 -10.05
N PHE A 153 1.14 -11.11 -9.72
CA PHE A 153 1.68 -9.76 -9.86
C PHE A 153 3.22 -9.81 -9.95
N ARG A 154 3.84 -8.90 -10.70
CA ARG A 154 5.31 -8.86 -10.86
C ARG A 154 5.82 -7.49 -11.27
N THR A 155 7.12 -7.28 -11.13
CA THR A 155 7.83 -6.15 -11.75
C THR A 155 7.80 -6.24 -13.27
N ASN A 156 7.31 -5.18 -13.90
CA ASN A 156 7.27 -4.99 -15.34
C ASN A 156 7.20 -3.47 -15.65
N GLN A 157 7.36 -3.10 -16.92
CA GLN A 157 7.39 -1.69 -17.33
C GLN A 157 6.00 -1.02 -17.25
N GLN A 158 4.92 -1.79 -17.38
CA GLN A 158 3.55 -1.27 -17.48
C GLN A 158 2.97 -0.90 -16.11
N SER A 159 3.19 -1.71 -15.07
CA SER A 159 2.61 -1.51 -13.73
C SER A 159 3.50 -0.71 -12.77
N TRP A 160 4.79 -0.61 -13.04
CA TRP A 160 5.73 0.09 -12.15
C TRP A 160 6.08 1.49 -12.65
N ARG A 161 6.22 2.41 -11.71
CA ARG A 161 6.59 3.81 -11.93
C ARG A 161 7.68 4.23 -10.96
N THR A 162 8.43 5.24 -11.33
CA THR A 162 9.23 6.03 -10.37
C THR A 162 8.35 7.12 -9.77
N TYR A 163 8.69 7.58 -8.57
CA TYR A 163 8.13 8.81 -8.02
C TYR A 163 9.18 9.61 -7.23
N ARG A 164 8.91 10.89 -6.98
CA ARG A 164 9.85 11.79 -6.28
C ARG A 164 9.21 12.37 -5.01
N PRO A 165 9.38 11.72 -3.85
CA PRO A 165 8.78 12.18 -2.59
C PRO A 165 9.51 13.37 -1.93
N GLY A 166 10.65 13.80 -2.49
CA GLY A 166 11.54 14.77 -1.85
C GLY A 166 12.19 14.21 -0.57
N GLU A 167 12.36 15.05 0.44
CA GLU A 167 12.97 14.70 1.73
C GLU A 167 11.98 14.10 2.75
N ARG A 168 10.79 13.69 2.30
CA ARG A 168 9.74 13.15 3.16
C ARG A 168 10.18 11.84 3.82
N SER A 169 10.09 11.78 5.14
CA SER A 169 10.38 10.56 5.92
C SER A 169 9.26 9.52 5.80
N ASP A 170 8.05 9.94 5.46
CA ASP A 170 6.87 9.10 5.22
C ASP A 170 6.68 8.69 3.75
N TRP A 171 7.78 8.70 2.98
CA TRP A 171 7.79 8.36 1.54
C TRP A 171 7.11 7.02 1.22
N TYR A 172 7.11 6.08 2.17
CA TYR A 172 6.54 4.73 2.03
C TYR A 172 5.01 4.69 2.05
N LEU A 173 4.34 5.81 2.32
CA LEU A 173 2.87 5.86 2.30
C LEU A 173 2.33 5.96 0.87
N PRO A 174 1.30 5.17 0.50
CA PRO A 174 0.69 5.23 -0.84
C PRO A 174 0.23 6.63 -1.25
N ALA A 175 -0.31 7.40 -0.29
CA ALA A 175 -0.77 8.78 -0.53
C ALA A 175 0.39 9.71 -0.96
N VAL A 176 1.59 9.51 -0.41
CA VAL A 176 2.78 10.28 -0.80
C VAL A 176 3.20 9.92 -2.22
N ALA A 177 3.24 8.64 -2.56
CA ALA A 177 3.57 8.19 -3.91
C ALA A 177 2.55 8.69 -4.96
N ALA A 178 1.26 8.70 -4.62
CA ALA A 178 0.19 9.19 -5.49
C ALA A 178 0.24 10.70 -5.74
N ALA A 179 0.60 11.49 -4.71
CA ALA A 179 0.73 12.95 -4.83
C ALA A 179 2.06 13.41 -5.44
N SER A 180 3.04 12.52 -5.53
CA SER A 180 4.39 12.85 -6.04
C SER A 180 4.44 12.83 -7.57
N PRO A 181 5.32 13.65 -8.20
CA PRO A 181 5.60 13.52 -9.63
C PRO A 181 6.08 12.11 -9.96
N GLN A 182 5.41 11.46 -10.91
CA GLN A 182 5.73 10.11 -11.35
C GLN A 182 6.42 10.09 -12.71
N GLY A 183 7.20 9.03 -12.96
CA GLY A 183 7.86 8.80 -14.24
C GLY A 183 7.88 7.32 -14.62
N PRO A 184 8.26 7.00 -15.86
CA PRO A 184 8.47 5.62 -16.26
C PRO A 184 9.65 5.02 -15.49
N VAL A 185 9.64 3.69 -15.38
CA VAL A 185 10.83 2.92 -15.02
C VAL A 185 11.59 2.51 -16.29
N THR A 186 12.91 2.37 -16.15
CA THR A 186 13.73 1.56 -17.05
C THR A 186 13.67 0.09 -16.64
N VAL A 187 13.93 -0.82 -17.57
CA VAL A 187 13.87 -2.26 -17.33
C VAL A 187 15.12 -2.99 -17.81
N GLN A 188 15.46 -4.08 -17.12
CA GLN A 188 16.47 -5.07 -17.55
C GLN A 188 15.85 -6.47 -17.52
N SER A 189 15.96 -7.18 -18.63
CA SER A 189 15.40 -8.53 -18.83
C SER A 189 16.39 -9.65 -18.55
N ASP A 190 17.70 -9.42 -18.66
CA ASP A 190 18.74 -10.35 -18.22
C ASP A 190 19.57 -9.73 -17.09
N PRO A 191 19.11 -9.90 -15.85
CA PRO A 191 19.61 -9.07 -14.78
C PRO A 191 20.56 -9.98 -13.94
N TRP A 192 21.69 -9.47 -13.42
CA TRP A 192 22.64 -10.17 -12.49
C TRP A 192 22.02 -11.17 -11.45
N TYR A 193 22.80 -12.18 -11.06
CA TYR A 193 22.47 -13.20 -10.04
C TYR A 193 22.47 -12.56 -8.65
N PRO A 194 21.54 -12.76 -7.68
CA PRO A 194 20.54 -13.82 -7.46
C PRO A 194 19.14 -13.62 -8.08
N GLN A 195 18.79 -12.42 -8.50
CA GLN A 195 17.51 -12.14 -9.13
C GLN A 195 17.35 -12.87 -10.48
N LYS A 196 18.44 -13.13 -11.22
CA LYS A 196 18.43 -14.04 -12.39
C LYS A 196 17.85 -15.41 -12.03
N GLU A 197 18.26 -15.96 -10.90
CA GLU A 197 17.83 -17.28 -10.43
C GLU A 197 16.37 -17.26 -9.97
N LEU A 198 15.99 -16.20 -9.25
CA LEU A 198 14.60 -15.95 -8.86
C LEU A 198 13.69 -15.92 -10.10
N ASN A 199 14.05 -15.14 -11.12
CA ASN A 199 13.23 -15.00 -12.32
C ASN A 199 13.13 -16.32 -13.10
N ARG A 200 14.25 -17.06 -13.21
CA ARG A 200 14.29 -18.37 -13.86
C ARG A 200 13.34 -19.37 -13.20
N LYS A 201 13.22 -19.37 -11.88
CA LYS A 201 12.27 -20.23 -11.13
C LYS A 201 10.82 -20.02 -11.56
N PHE A 202 10.49 -18.82 -12.03
CA PHE A 202 9.13 -18.42 -12.41
C PHE A 202 9.02 -18.12 -13.92
N GLY A 203 9.81 -18.81 -14.74
CA GLY A 203 9.67 -18.76 -16.21
C GLY A 203 10.12 -17.45 -16.85
N ASN A 204 11.01 -16.69 -16.22
CA ASN A 204 11.59 -15.44 -16.73
C ASN A 204 10.55 -14.35 -17.08
N GLN A 205 9.42 -14.33 -16.36
CA GLN A 205 8.31 -13.42 -16.68
C GLN A 205 8.48 -12.03 -16.07
N ALA A 206 9.30 -11.88 -15.03
CA ALA A 206 9.52 -10.60 -14.38
C ALA A 206 10.65 -9.83 -15.06
N LEU A 207 10.55 -8.50 -15.06
CA LEU A 207 11.63 -7.61 -15.43
C LEU A 207 12.17 -6.99 -14.17
N SER A 208 13.46 -6.68 -14.13
CA SER A 208 13.89 -5.77 -13.09
C SER A 208 13.73 -4.32 -13.50
N VAL A 209 13.22 -3.52 -12.56
CA VAL A 209 12.84 -2.13 -12.77
C VAL A 209 13.78 -1.19 -12.01
N TRP A 210 14.07 -0.03 -12.60
CA TRP A 210 14.81 1.04 -11.94
C TRP A 210 14.47 2.41 -12.50
N ALA A 211 14.89 3.50 -11.83
CA ALA A 211 14.66 4.85 -12.34
C ALA A 211 15.48 5.16 -13.59
N SER A 212 16.81 5.10 -13.48
CA SER A 212 17.76 5.28 -14.58
C SER A 212 19.06 4.55 -14.26
N PRO A 213 19.82 4.05 -15.25
CA PRO A 213 21.13 3.43 -15.03
C PRO A 213 22.16 4.31 -14.32
N ASN A 214 21.95 5.62 -14.19
CA ASN A 214 22.86 6.52 -13.48
C ASN A 214 22.36 6.89 -12.06
N ASP A 215 21.12 6.56 -11.73
CA ASP A 215 20.54 6.91 -10.43
C ASP A 215 20.99 5.92 -9.36
N ARG A 216 21.70 6.44 -8.34
CA ARG A 216 22.10 5.66 -7.16
C ARG A 216 20.90 5.32 -6.28
N PHE A 217 19.96 6.25 -6.14
CA PHE A 217 18.76 6.08 -5.32
C PHE A 217 17.52 6.25 -6.18
N ALA A 218 16.50 5.44 -5.91
CA ALA A 218 15.20 5.60 -6.55
C ALA A 218 14.08 5.26 -5.57
N PHE A 219 12.91 5.85 -5.87
CA PHE A 219 11.66 5.45 -5.27
C PHE A 219 10.75 4.90 -6.36
N LEU A 220 10.21 3.70 -6.12
CA LEU A 220 9.38 2.98 -7.07
C LEU A 220 8.01 2.72 -6.47
N THR A 221 6.97 2.79 -7.29
CA THR A 221 5.63 2.46 -6.88
C THR A 221 4.92 1.63 -7.95
N ALA A 222 3.98 0.81 -7.50
CA ALA A 222 3.07 0.10 -8.40
C ALA A 222 1.72 -0.11 -7.72
N THR A 223 0.65 -0.01 -8.50
CA THR A 223 -0.69 -0.42 -8.09
C THR A 223 -0.94 -1.83 -8.58
N VAL A 224 -1.40 -2.69 -7.68
CA VAL A 224 -1.69 -4.09 -7.97
C VAL A 224 -2.92 -4.17 -8.87
N VAL A 225 -2.71 -4.78 -10.03
CA VAL A 225 -3.75 -5.30 -10.90
C VAL A 225 -3.44 -6.78 -11.07
N LEU A 226 -4.23 -7.62 -10.42
CA LEU A 226 -4.08 -9.06 -10.40
C LEU A 226 -4.30 -9.63 -11.81
N GLN A 227 -3.45 -10.58 -12.18
CA GLN A 227 -3.45 -11.27 -13.47
C GLN A 227 -4.23 -12.58 -13.45
#